data_AF-A0AAD7S2V1-F1
#
_entry.id   AF-A0AAD7S2V1-F1
#
_cell.length_a   1.000
_cell.length_b   1.000
_cell.length_c   1.000
_cell.angle_alpha   90.00
_cell.angle_beta   90.00
_cell.angle_gamma   90.00
#
_symmetry.space_group_name_H-M   'P 1'
#
loop_
_entity.id
_entity.type
_entity.pdbx_description
1 polymer ?
#
loop_
_entity_poly.entity_id
_entity_poly.type
_entity_poly.pdbx_seq_one_letter_code
_entity_poly.pdbx_strand_id
1 'polypeptide(L)'
;MRNKNKNKNKNTVKRDDDFSDLLPTEKEELREANALLEAQQTSWKSLSTCAAQMTPLMTSGRRCPAVMRVHSALLNHNIPDKVLKKTEFPSSAAMEVCSKSPAWKGLIKKMQRVQCRALTCVHSILSVMDTESLGGIPTLQALAEHLSNLVFSKPEIPKQEEFLEAVTSAVRSLLQIMASKKIPQCMSPEQLMRLSEAATRCEAVSIRVNALAILGITGSTLAREQGTAHSLQMIGTALLQIASKDHNMVVCGEALDALFDVFADGKEAEQAAKNINLLPSLKALQPVFKAKLRKECKGKYSPDQLCVLDNIKINLRRFIGYLETLE
;
A
#
# COMPACT_ATOMS: atom_id res chain seq x y z
N MET A 1 -47.73 23.78 -64.99
CA MET A 1 -46.48 23.12 -64.57
C MET A 1 -45.31 24.07 -64.79
N ARG A 2 -44.75 24.66 -63.72
CA ARG A 2 -43.41 25.26 -63.70
C ARG A 2 -43.00 25.66 -62.28
N ASN A 3 -41.76 25.31 -61.97
CA ASN A 3 -40.99 25.47 -60.73
C ASN A 3 -41.23 26.75 -59.91
N LYS A 4 -41.33 26.56 -58.58
CA LYS A 4 -40.77 27.50 -57.59
C LYS A 4 -39.96 26.73 -56.55
N ASN A 5 -38.64 26.84 -56.70
CA ASN A 5 -37.65 26.51 -55.67
C ASN A 5 -37.93 27.36 -54.42
N LYS A 6 -38.17 26.73 -53.28
CA LYS A 6 -38.04 27.38 -51.96
C LYS A 6 -36.86 26.74 -51.24
N ASN A 7 -35.80 27.54 -51.12
CA ASN A 7 -34.64 27.34 -50.25
C ASN A 7 -35.09 26.94 -48.83
N LYS A 8 -34.66 25.77 -48.37
CA LYS A 8 -34.59 25.46 -46.93
C LYS A 8 -33.23 25.95 -46.43
N ASN A 9 -33.25 27.06 -45.71
CA ASN A 9 -32.13 27.56 -44.94
C ASN A 9 -31.85 26.56 -43.80
N LYS A 10 -30.82 25.72 -43.94
CA LYS A 10 -30.25 24.97 -42.81
C LYS A 10 -29.31 25.91 -42.08
N ASN A 11 -29.78 26.52 -40.99
CA ASN A 11 -28.89 27.09 -39.97
C ASN A 11 -28.12 25.93 -39.32
N THR A 12 -26.94 25.62 -39.84
CA THR A 12 -25.92 24.89 -39.09
C THR A 12 -25.39 25.86 -38.03
N VAL A 13 -25.86 25.68 -36.80
CA VAL A 13 -25.19 26.22 -35.62
C VAL A 13 -23.79 25.61 -35.64
N LYS A 14 -22.78 26.42 -35.99
CA LYS A 14 -21.39 26.09 -35.71
C LYS A 14 -21.29 25.96 -34.20
N ARG A 15 -20.98 24.77 -33.70
CA ARG A 15 -20.45 24.63 -32.35
C ARG A 15 -19.07 25.28 -32.39
N ASP A 16 -18.90 26.36 -31.64
CA ASP A 16 -17.57 26.85 -31.31
C ASP A 16 -16.90 25.77 -30.45
N ASP A 17 -16.06 24.98 -31.08
CA ASP A 17 -15.16 24.02 -30.42
C ASP A 17 -13.88 24.73 -29.91
N ASP A 18 -13.97 26.04 -29.66
CA ASP A 18 -12.84 26.86 -29.24
C ASP A 18 -12.76 26.94 -27.71
N PHE A 19 -12.07 25.96 -27.12
CA PHE A 19 -11.78 25.91 -25.68
C PHE A 19 -10.58 26.79 -25.28
N SER A 20 -10.08 27.64 -26.18
CA SER A 20 -8.93 28.52 -25.94
C SER A 20 -9.15 29.46 -24.76
N ASP A 21 -10.39 29.88 -24.52
CA ASP A 21 -10.75 30.78 -23.41
C ASP A 21 -10.79 30.08 -22.05
N LEU A 22 -10.74 28.74 -22.02
CA LEU A 22 -10.55 27.94 -20.80
C LEU A 22 -9.08 27.58 -20.56
N LEU A 23 -8.18 27.95 -21.49
CA LEU A 23 -6.74 27.80 -21.29
C LEU A 23 -6.24 29.05 -20.56
N PRO A 24 -5.78 28.92 -19.31
CA PRO A 24 -5.39 30.07 -18.51
C PRO A 24 -4.19 30.78 -19.11
N THR A 25 -4.42 32.05 -19.40
CA THR A 25 -3.48 32.98 -20.03
C THR A 25 -2.41 33.47 -19.05
N GLU A 26 -2.62 33.34 -17.73
CA GLU A 26 -1.74 33.96 -16.73
C GLU A 26 -1.07 32.98 -15.76
N LYS A 27 0.18 33.31 -15.40
CA LYS A 27 1.03 32.62 -14.43
C LYS A 27 0.45 32.64 -12.99
N GLU A 28 -0.58 33.44 -12.74
CA GLU A 28 -1.23 33.65 -11.44
C GLU A 28 -1.98 32.39 -10.97
N GLU A 29 -2.90 31.84 -11.77
CA GLU A 29 -3.66 30.63 -11.43
C GLU A 29 -2.75 29.41 -11.24
N LEU A 30 -1.72 29.30 -12.09
CA LEU A 30 -0.69 28.28 -11.94
C LEU A 30 0.09 28.47 -10.64
N ARG A 31 0.41 29.71 -10.24
CA ARG A 31 1.09 30.03 -8.99
C ARG A 31 0.21 29.74 -7.78
N GLU A 32 -1.08 30.06 -7.82
CA GLU A 32 -2.05 29.74 -6.76
C GLU A 32 -2.26 28.23 -6.61
N ALA A 33 -2.45 27.50 -7.72
CA ALA A 33 -2.55 26.05 -7.71
C ALA A 33 -1.26 25.40 -7.16
N ASN A 34 -0.09 25.93 -7.54
CA ASN A 34 1.19 25.49 -7.01
C ASN A 34 1.30 25.71 -5.50
N ALA A 35 0.96 26.92 -5.02
CA ALA A 35 1.00 27.27 -3.61
C ALA A 35 0.02 26.41 -2.78
N LEU A 36 -1.18 26.15 -3.31
CA LEU A 36 -2.17 25.30 -2.68
C LEU A 36 -1.70 23.85 -2.57
N LEU A 37 -1.12 23.29 -3.64
CA LEU A 37 -0.60 21.93 -3.62
C LEU A 37 0.60 21.80 -2.67
N GLU A 38 1.47 22.81 -2.57
CA GLU A 38 2.59 22.84 -1.63
C GLU A 38 2.14 22.95 -0.17
N ALA A 39 1.12 23.77 0.10
CA ALA A 39 0.49 23.86 1.42
C ALA A 39 -0.16 22.53 1.82
N GLN A 40 -0.84 21.85 0.90
CA GLN A 40 -1.43 20.53 1.12
C GLN A 40 -0.35 19.47 1.40
N GLN A 41 0.73 19.44 0.60
CA GLN A 41 1.86 18.53 0.82
C GLN A 41 2.50 18.72 2.19
N THR A 42 2.72 19.97 2.60
CA THR A 42 3.32 20.31 3.90
C THR A 42 2.41 19.87 5.05
N SER A 43 1.11 20.16 4.94
CA SER A 43 0.12 19.78 5.94
C SER A 43 0.04 18.25 6.12
N TRP A 44 0.00 17.50 5.02
CA TRP A 44 -0.07 16.03 5.08
C TRP A 44 1.21 15.39 5.61
N LYS A 45 2.38 15.94 5.27
CA LYS A 45 3.65 15.47 5.84
C LYS A 45 3.69 15.69 7.34
N SER A 46 3.26 16.85 7.83
CA SER A 46 3.19 17.14 9.27
C SER A 46 2.20 16.22 9.98
N LEU A 47 1.04 15.97 9.40
CA LEU A 47 0.03 15.05 9.95
C LEU A 47 0.52 13.60 10.00
N SER A 48 1.12 13.10 8.92
CA SER A 48 1.70 11.76 8.88
C SER A 48 2.85 11.61 9.88
N THR A 49 3.72 12.62 9.99
CA THR A 49 4.82 12.63 10.98
C THR A 49 4.27 12.60 12.40
N CYS A 50 3.23 13.40 12.67
CA CYS A 50 2.56 13.42 13.97
C CYS A 50 1.95 12.03 14.27
N ALA A 51 1.22 11.45 13.33
CA ALA A 51 0.64 10.12 13.49
C ALA A 51 1.69 9.00 13.67
N ALA A 52 2.80 9.04 12.93
CA ALA A 52 3.91 8.10 13.10
C ALA A 52 4.59 8.22 14.48
N GLN A 53 4.70 9.44 15.04
CA GLN A 53 5.21 9.64 16.41
C GLN A 53 4.24 9.17 17.49
N MET A 54 2.94 9.11 17.18
CA MET A 54 1.92 8.60 18.10
C MET A 54 1.93 7.06 18.20
N THR A 55 2.36 6.35 17.15
CA THR A 55 2.32 4.88 17.10
C THR A 55 3.06 4.18 18.26
N PRO A 56 4.32 4.53 18.60
CA PRO A 56 5.04 3.89 19.71
C PRO A 56 4.48 4.24 21.10
N LEU A 57 3.87 5.42 21.24
CA LEU A 57 3.30 5.87 22.51
C LEU A 57 1.98 5.13 22.81
N MET A 58 1.16 4.88 21.80
CA MET A 58 -0.08 4.12 21.95
C MET A 58 0.16 2.64 22.22
N THR A 59 1.15 2.01 21.56
CA THR A 59 1.51 0.60 21.81
C THR A 59 2.13 0.37 23.19
N SER A 60 2.74 1.40 23.79
CA SER A 60 3.29 1.34 25.15
C SER A 60 2.23 1.46 26.27
N GLY A 61 0.94 1.60 25.92
CA GLY A 61 -0.16 1.75 26.89
C GLY A 61 -0.15 3.07 27.67
N ARG A 62 0.80 3.97 27.43
CA ARG A 62 0.86 5.28 28.06
C ARG A 62 -0.05 6.25 27.31
N ARG A 63 -1.23 6.51 27.87
CA ARG A 63 -2.13 7.58 27.41
C ARG A 63 -1.45 8.93 27.61
N CYS A 64 -0.79 9.43 26.57
CA CYS A 64 -0.23 10.77 26.55
C CYS A 64 -1.35 11.79 26.26
N PRO A 65 -1.60 12.78 27.12
CA PRO A 65 -2.66 13.78 26.90
C PRO A 65 -2.50 14.56 25.59
N ALA A 66 -1.26 14.78 25.14
CA ALA A 66 -0.98 15.44 23.86
C ALA A 66 -1.50 14.62 22.65
N VAL A 67 -1.30 13.30 22.70
CA VAL A 67 -1.74 12.35 21.67
C VAL A 67 -3.27 12.31 21.60
N MET A 68 -3.96 12.27 22.75
CA MET A 68 -5.42 12.33 22.81
C MET A 68 -5.99 13.64 22.27
N ARG A 69 -5.30 14.77 22.50
CA ARG A 69 -5.71 16.09 21.96
C ARG A 69 -5.58 16.14 20.45
N VAL A 70 -4.49 15.62 19.89
CA VAL A 70 -4.32 15.51 18.44
C VAL A 70 -5.41 14.60 17.88
N HIS A 71 -5.63 13.42 18.47
CA HIS A 71 -6.67 12.48 18.05
C HIS A 71 -8.06 13.14 18.01
N SER A 72 -8.44 13.84 19.10
CA SER A 72 -9.71 14.56 19.16
C SER A 72 -9.79 15.70 18.13
N ALA A 73 -8.72 16.44 17.89
CA ALA A 73 -8.69 17.48 16.87
C ALA A 73 -8.87 16.92 15.45
N LEU A 74 -8.27 15.76 15.14
CA LEU A 74 -8.43 15.11 13.84
C LEU A 74 -9.89 14.74 13.59
N LEU A 75 -10.56 14.16 14.60
CA LEU A 75 -11.96 13.79 14.54
C LEU A 75 -12.87 15.02 14.42
N ASN A 76 -12.69 16.01 15.29
CA ASN A 76 -13.53 17.23 15.30
C ASN A 76 -13.48 18.01 13.98
N HIS A 77 -12.40 17.88 13.22
CA HIS A 77 -12.24 18.56 11.93
C HIS A 77 -12.49 17.66 10.71
N ASN A 78 -12.99 16.43 10.90
CA ASN A 78 -13.22 15.43 9.86
C ASN A 78 -11.99 15.25 8.96
N ILE A 79 -10.80 15.21 9.58
CA ILE A 79 -9.54 15.06 8.85
C ILE A 79 -9.46 13.71 8.13
N PRO A 80 -9.87 12.56 8.72
CA PRO A 80 -9.88 11.28 8.01
C PRO A 80 -10.63 11.36 6.68
N ASP A 81 -11.88 11.83 6.66
CA ASP A 81 -12.67 11.98 5.44
C ASP A 81 -12.02 12.89 4.40
N LYS A 82 -11.42 14.00 4.85
CA LYS A 82 -10.72 14.94 3.96
C LYS A 82 -9.46 14.31 3.35
N VAL A 83 -8.73 13.52 4.12
CA VAL A 83 -7.54 12.79 3.65
C VAL A 83 -7.95 11.73 2.63
N LEU A 84 -9.01 10.97 2.91
CA LEU A 84 -9.55 9.96 2.00
C LEU A 84 -9.96 10.57 0.66
N LYS A 85 -10.65 11.72 0.65
CA LYS A 85 -10.97 12.43 -0.60
C LYS A 85 -9.73 12.88 -1.39
N LYS A 86 -8.57 13.02 -0.73
CA LYS A 86 -7.30 13.43 -1.35
C LYS A 86 -6.47 12.27 -1.85
N THR A 87 -6.86 11.02 -1.61
CA THR A 87 -6.24 9.85 -2.25
C THR A 87 -6.76 9.60 -3.66
N GLU A 88 -7.89 10.21 -4.03
CA GLU A 88 -8.38 10.21 -5.41
C GLU A 88 -7.44 10.95 -6.35
N PHE A 89 -7.18 10.35 -7.51
CA PHE A 89 -6.44 11.02 -8.58
C PHE A 89 -7.38 11.91 -9.40
N PRO A 90 -6.91 13.05 -9.94
CA PRO A 90 -7.72 13.89 -10.82
C PRO A 90 -8.33 13.13 -11.99
N SER A 91 -9.52 13.55 -12.42
CA SER A 91 -10.25 12.94 -13.53
C SER A 91 -9.46 12.99 -14.85
N SER A 92 -9.78 12.09 -15.77
CA SER A 92 -9.15 12.05 -17.11
C SER A 92 -9.28 13.39 -17.85
N ALA A 93 -10.42 14.08 -17.71
CA ALA A 93 -10.64 15.40 -18.28
C ALA A 93 -9.66 16.45 -17.72
N ALA A 94 -9.47 16.48 -16.39
CA ALA A 94 -8.50 17.39 -15.76
C ALA A 94 -7.05 17.10 -16.20
N MET A 95 -6.73 15.81 -16.37
CA MET A 95 -5.43 15.36 -16.84
C MET A 95 -5.17 15.74 -18.29
N GLU A 96 -6.20 15.68 -19.15
CA GLU A 96 -6.11 16.08 -20.55
C GLU A 96 -5.83 17.58 -20.68
N VAL A 97 -6.54 18.42 -19.91
CA VAL A 97 -6.29 19.88 -19.85
C VAL A 97 -4.85 20.17 -19.43
N CYS A 98 -4.38 19.53 -18.35
CA CYS A 98 -3.01 19.72 -17.88
C CYS A 98 -1.95 19.22 -18.88
N SER A 99 -2.29 18.23 -19.71
CA SER A 99 -1.37 17.63 -20.69
C SER A 99 -1.24 18.46 -21.97
N LYS A 100 -2.30 19.20 -22.35
CA LYS A 100 -2.32 20.08 -23.52
C LYS A 100 -1.43 21.32 -23.37
N SER A 101 -1.23 21.80 -22.13
CA SER A 101 -0.39 22.98 -21.85
C SER A 101 0.97 22.60 -21.24
N PRO A 102 2.11 22.93 -21.89
CA PRO A 102 3.46 22.65 -21.36
C PRO A 102 3.71 23.24 -19.97
N ALA A 103 3.12 24.41 -19.66
CA ALA A 103 3.24 25.06 -18.36
C ALA A 103 2.50 24.30 -17.24
N TRP A 104 1.45 23.54 -17.59
CA TRP A 104 0.58 22.82 -16.66
C TRP A 104 0.99 21.37 -16.44
N LYS A 105 1.82 20.83 -17.32
CA LYS A 105 2.37 19.48 -17.21
C LYS A 105 3.07 19.22 -15.86
N GLY A 106 3.65 20.27 -15.25
CA GLY A 106 4.24 20.20 -13.91
C GLY A 106 3.22 19.97 -12.78
N LEU A 107 1.97 20.43 -12.93
CA LEU A 107 0.91 20.23 -11.94
C LEU A 107 0.56 18.75 -11.77
N ILE A 108 0.62 17.96 -12.84
CA ILE A 108 0.37 16.50 -12.78
C ILE A 108 1.27 15.84 -11.73
N LYS A 109 2.57 16.17 -11.73
CA LYS A 109 3.53 15.65 -10.75
C LYS A 109 3.21 16.13 -9.34
N LYS A 110 2.76 17.38 -9.17
CA LYS A 110 2.37 17.92 -7.85
C LYS A 110 1.09 17.28 -7.32
N MET A 111 0.12 17.00 -8.19
CA MET A 111 -1.11 16.28 -7.86
C MET A 111 -0.81 14.82 -7.47
N GLN A 112 0.05 14.13 -8.22
CA GLN A 112 0.57 12.81 -7.84
C GLN A 112 1.22 12.82 -6.46
N ARG A 113 2.04 13.83 -6.18
CA ARG A 113 2.67 13.97 -4.87
C ARG A 113 1.64 14.19 -3.76
N VAL A 114 0.62 15.03 -3.97
CA VAL A 114 -0.47 15.20 -2.99
C VAL A 114 -1.18 13.88 -2.72
N GLN A 115 -1.50 13.11 -3.76
CA GLN A 115 -2.09 11.78 -3.61
C GLN A 115 -1.20 10.85 -2.80
N CYS A 116 0.10 10.78 -3.10
CA CYS A 116 1.03 9.93 -2.36
C CYS A 116 1.09 10.33 -0.88
N ARG A 117 1.10 11.64 -0.57
CA ARG A 117 1.09 12.12 0.82
C ARG A 117 -0.22 11.81 1.53
N ALA A 118 -1.36 11.91 0.83
CA ALA A 118 -2.65 11.52 1.37
C ALA A 118 -2.67 10.01 1.70
N LEU A 119 -2.17 9.15 0.79
CA LEU A 119 -2.05 7.70 1.02
C LEU A 119 -1.14 7.37 2.21
N THR A 120 0.01 8.03 2.34
CA THR A 120 0.86 7.87 3.53
C THR A 120 0.13 8.32 4.80
N CYS A 121 -0.67 9.39 4.73
CA CYS A 121 -1.48 9.84 5.86
C CYS A 121 -2.58 8.82 6.22
N VAL A 122 -3.23 8.20 5.23
CA VAL A 122 -4.17 7.08 5.44
C VAL A 122 -3.48 5.94 6.19
N HIS A 123 -2.30 5.49 5.73
CA HIS A 123 -1.52 4.47 6.45
C HIS A 123 -1.31 4.84 7.93
N SER A 124 -0.88 6.08 8.21
CA SER A 124 -0.64 6.53 9.58
C SER A 124 -1.93 6.60 10.42
N ILE A 125 -3.03 7.10 9.83
CA ILE A 125 -4.36 7.16 10.45
C ILE A 125 -4.85 5.76 10.83
N LEU A 126 -4.81 4.82 9.89
CA LEU A 126 -5.19 3.43 10.11
C LEU A 126 -4.37 2.80 11.24
N SER A 127 -3.08 3.13 11.33
CA SER A 127 -2.17 2.54 12.32
C SER A 127 -2.38 3.05 13.76
N VAL A 128 -3.16 4.12 13.97
CA VAL A 128 -3.32 4.74 15.30
C VAL A 128 -4.77 4.95 15.74
N MET A 129 -5.73 4.93 14.81
CA MET A 129 -7.15 5.14 15.10
C MET A 129 -7.89 3.81 15.20
N ASP A 130 -8.83 3.72 16.14
CA ASP A 130 -9.71 2.56 16.23
C ASP A 130 -10.77 2.57 15.12
N THR A 131 -11.32 1.39 14.84
CA THR A 131 -12.28 1.18 13.75
C THR A 131 -13.55 2.04 13.89
N GLU A 132 -14.04 2.28 15.11
CA GLU A 132 -15.26 3.06 15.32
C GLU A 132 -15.01 4.54 15.04
N SER A 133 -13.86 5.06 15.49
CA SER A 133 -13.40 6.42 15.19
C SER A 133 -13.21 6.68 13.69
N LEU A 134 -13.01 5.64 12.89
CA LEU A 134 -12.88 5.71 11.43
C LEU A 134 -14.20 5.58 10.68
N GLY A 135 -15.35 5.54 11.37
CA GLY A 135 -16.65 5.35 10.74
C GLY A 135 -17.00 3.88 10.48
N GLY A 136 -16.40 2.96 11.24
CA GLY A 136 -16.76 1.54 11.30
C GLY A 136 -16.36 0.72 10.07
N ILE A 137 -16.89 -0.51 10.03
CA ILE A 137 -16.68 -1.48 8.94
C ILE A 137 -17.04 -0.89 7.55
N PRO A 138 -18.15 -0.14 7.36
CA PRO A 138 -18.50 0.39 6.03
C PRO A 138 -17.42 1.31 5.46
N THR A 139 -16.80 2.14 6.30
CA THR A 139 -15.76 3.06 5.85
C THR A 139 -14.48 2.31 5.47
N LEU A 140 -14.13 1.25 6.22
CA LEU A 140 -13.01 0.38 5.86
C LEU A 140 -13.26 -0.33 4.52
N GLN A 141 -14.47 -0.82 4.27
CA GLN A 141 -14.84 -1.45 3.00
C GLN A 141 -14.77 -0.46 1.83
N ALA A 142 -15.32 0.75 1.99
CA ALA A 142 -15.25 1.80 0.98
C ALA A 142 -13.80 2.22 0.67
N LEU A 143 -12.95 2.34 1.70
CA LEU A 143 -11.52 2.58 1.50
C LEU A 143 -10.85 1.42 0.75
N ALA A 144 -11.25 0.19 1.04
CA ALA A 144 -10.69 -0.97 0.38
C ALA A 144 -11.03 -1.03 -1.12
N GLU A 145 -12.28 -0.75 -1.47
CA GLU A 145 -12.71 -0.58 -2.86
C GLU A 145 -11.95 0.54 -3.55
N HIS A 146 -11.77 1.68 -2.86
CA HIS A 146 -11.02 2.81 -3.38
C HIS A 146 -9.55 2.45 -3.69
N LEU A 147 -8.83 1.82 -2.75
CA LEU A 147 -7.44 1.39 -2.97
C LEU A 147 -7.34 0.32 -4.04
N SER A 148 -8.30 -0.60 -4.11
CA SER A 148 -8.36 -1.63 -5.16
C SER A 148 -8.49 -0.99 -6.54
N ASN A 149 -9.42 -0.05 -6.71
CA ASN A 149 -9.58 0.70 -7.95
C ASN A 149 -8.33 1.52 -8.29
N LEU A 150 -7.69 2.12 -7.30
CA LEU A 150 -6.50 2.94 -7.53
C LEU A 150 -5.32 2.11 -8.06
N VAL A 151 -5.14 0.89 -7.57
CA VAL A 151 -4.04 -0.01 -7.98
C VAL A 151 -4.37 -0.81 -9.23
N PHE A 152 -5.61 -1.30 -9.35
CA PHE A 152 -5.99 -2.33 -10.33
C PHE A 152 -6.94 -1.86 -11.43
N SER A 153 -7.34 -0.58 -11.48
CA SER A 153 -8.17 -0.04 -12.59
C SER A 153 -7.47 -0.06 -13.95
N LYS A 154 -6.14 -0.11 -13.95
CA LYS A 154 -5.31 -0.22 -15.16
C LYS A 154 -4.70 -1.62 -15.26
N PRO A 155 -4.43 -2.14 -16.47
CA PRO A 155 -3.84 -3.46 -16.65
C PRO A 155 -2.43 -3.56 -16.06
N GLU A 156 -1.67 -2.45 -16.10
CA GLU A 156 -0.34 -2.35 -15.52
C GLU A 156 -0.36 -1.62 -14.18
N ILE A 157 0.36 -2.16 -13.20
CA ILE A 157 0.55 -1.53 -11.91
C ILE A 157 1.49 -0.33 -12.06
N PRO A 158 1.15 0.85 -11.50
CA PRO A 158 2.02 2.02 -11.55
C PRO A 158 3.41 1.73 -10.98
N LYS A 159 4.46 2.06 -11.73
CA LYS A 159 5.87 1.78 -11.38
C LYS A 159 6.54 2.88 -10.56
N GLN A 160 5.81 3.93 -10.19
CA GLN A 160 6.36 5.09 -9.50
C GLN A 160 6.64 4.72 -8.05
N GLU A 161 7.90 4.73 -7.62
CA GLU A 161 8.29 4.27 -6.28
C GLU A 161 7.60 5.05 -5.14
N GLU A 162 7.49 6.38 -5.23
CA GLU A 162 6.80 7.20 -4.22
C GLU A 162 5.33 6.78 -4.07
N PHE A 163 4.67 6.44 -5.18
CA PHE A 163 3.29 5.96 -5.18
C PHE A 163 3.20 4.53 -4.63
N LEU A 164 4.08 3.63 -5.08
CA LEU A 164 4.12 2.24 -4.60
C LEU A 164 4.38 2.16 -3.10
N GLU A 165 5.30 2.94 -2.57
CA GLU A 165 5.56 3.06 -1.14
C GLU A 165 4.29 3.48 -0.38
N ALA A 166 3.64 4.55 -0.84
CA ALA A 166 2.47 5.10 -0.17
C ALA A 166 1.27 4.15 -0.22
N VAL A 167 0.99 3.55 -1.39
CA VAL A 167 -0.17 2.67 -1.58
C VAL A 167 0.03 1.32 -0.90
N THR A 168 1.24 0.73 -0.96
CA THR A 168 1.52 -0.54 -0.26
C THR A 168 1.47 -0.36 1.26
N SER A 169 1.95 0.78 1.78
CA SER A 169 1.80 1.10 3.20
C SER A 169 0.33 1.20 3.63
N ALA A 170 -0.52 1.86 2.82
CA ALA A 170 -1.94 2.02 3.10
C ALA A 170 -2.69 0.69 3.02
N VAL A 171 -2.46 -0.10 1.96
CA VAL A 171 -3.03 -1.44 1.77
C VAL A 171 -2.64 -2.35 2.92
N ARG A 172 -1.35 -2.39 3.31
CA ARG A 172 -0.87 -3.19 4.44
C ARG A 172 -1.63 -2.85 5.73
N SER A 173 -1.71 -1.58 6.10
CA SER A 173 -2.42 -1.18 7.33
C SER A 173 -3.91 -1.50 7.29
N LEU A 174 -4.54 -1.33 6.13
CA LEU A 174 -5.95 -1.69 5.97
C LEU A 174 -6.17 -3.19 6.15
N LEU A 175 -5.39 -4.02 5.45
CA LEU A 175 -5.46 -5.47 5.56
C LEU A 175 -5.22 -5.95 6.99
N GLN A 176 -4.25 -5.35 7.69
CA GLN A 176 -3.97 -5.68 9.10
C GLN A 176 -5.19 -5.46 10.00
N ILE A 177 -5.87 -4.31 9.86
CA ILE A 177 -7.06 -4.00 10.66
C ILE A 177 -8.20 -4.95 10.29
N MET A 178 -8.44 -5.16 9.00
CA MET A 178 -9.51 -6.04 8.51
C MET A 178 -9.31 -7.47 9.01
N ALA A 179 -8.09 -8.02 8.91
CA ALA A 179 -7.75 -9.34 9.44
C ALA A 179 -7.97 -9.42 10.96
N SER A 180 -7.56 -8.40 11.72
CA SER A 180 -7.75 -8.37 13.19
C SER A 180 -9.22 -8.34 13.61
N LYS A 181 -10.08 -7.72 12.78
CA LYS A 181 -11.53 -7.60 13.01
C LYS A 181 -12.34 -8.69 12.33
N LYS A 182 -11.69 -9.64 11.64
CA LYS A 182 -12.33 -10.70 10.85
C LYS A 182 -13.30 -10.14 9.79
N ILE A 183 -12.96 -8.99 9.21
CA ILE A 183 -13.71 -8.41 8.09
C ILE A 183 -13.27 -9.15 6.82
N PRO A 184 -14.20 -9.59 5.95
CA PRO A 184 -13.86 -10.30 4.72
C PRO A 184 -12.83 -9.54 3.87
N GLN A 185 -11.93 -10.29 3.24
CA GLN A 185 -10.83 -9.75 2.47
C GLN A 185 -11.33 -8.87 1.31
N CYS A 186 -10.74 -7.68 1.15
CA CYS A 186 -11.19 -6.66 0.21
C CYS A 186 -10.60 -6.73 -1.20
N MET A 187 -9.54 -7.51 -1.39
CA MET A 187 -8.83 -7.67 -2.66
C MET A 187 -8.54 -9.15 -2.85
N SER A 188 -8.69 -9.65 -4.08
CA SER A 188 -8.44 -11.06 -4.34
C SER A 188 -6.98 -11.41 -4.05
N PRO A 189 -6.67 -12.65 -3.63
CA PRO A 189 -5.29 -13.09 -3.45
C PRO A 189 -4.43 -12.83 -4.68
N GLU A 190 -4.98 -13.02 -5.89
CA GLU A 190 -4.30 -12.80 -7.16
C GLU A 190 -3.99 -11.31 -7.40
N GLN A 191 -4.89 -10.40 -7.01
CA GLN A 191 -4.63 -8.96 -7.05
C GLN A 191 -3.46 -8.59 -6.14
N LEU A 192 -3.46 -9.07 -4.89
CA LEU A 192 -2.41 -8.78 -3.91
C LEU A 192 -1.07 -9.42 -4.27
N MET A 193 -1.08 -10.61 -4.88
CA MET A 193 0.12 -11.22 -5.46
C MET A 193 0.69 -10.37 -6.61
N ARG A 194 -0.14 -9.89 -7.54
CA ARG A 194 0.33 -9.00 -8.62
C ARG A 194 0.93 -7.70 -8.08
N LEU A 195 0.30 -7.08 -7.08
CA LEU A 195 0.85 -5.89 -6.42
C LEU A 195 2.20 -6.19 -5.77
N SER A 196 2.30 -7.31 -5.06
CA SER A 196 3.53 -7.71 -4.38
C SER A 196 4.64 -8.04 -5.36
N GLU A 197 4.34 -8.67 -6.49
CA GLU A 197 5.31 -8.92 -7.57
C GLU A 197 5.85 -7.62 -8.18
N ALA A 198 4.98 -6.63 -8.41
CA ALA A 198 5.43 -5.32 -8.90
C ALA A 198 6.31 -4.60 -7.86
N ALA A 199 5.91 -4.63 -6.59
CA ALA A 199 6.59 -3.95 -5.50
C ALA A 199 7.94 -4.60 -5.11
N THR A 200 8.05 -5.93 -5.18
CA THR A 200 9.29 -6.67 -4.87
C THR A 200 10.41 -6.45 -5.90
N ARG A 201 10.09 -5.91 -7.08
CA ARG A 201 11.07 -5.52 -8.11
C ARG A 201 11.65 -4.12 -7.90
N CYS A 202 11.15 -3.35 -6.91
CA CYS A 202 11.65 -2.02 -6.60
C CYS A 202 12.97 -2.07 -5.81
N GLU A 203 13.83 -1.06 -6.01
CA GLU A 203 15.10 -0.93 -5.30
C GLU A 203 14.89 -0.53 -3.84
N ALA A 204 13.83 0.24 -3.58
CA ALA A 204 13.47 0.69 -2.23
C ALA A 204 13.08 -0.50 -1.33
N VAL A 205 13.86 -0.69 -0.27
CA VAL A 205 13.68 -1.75 0.74
C VAL A 205 12.32 -1.68 1.41
N SER A 206 11.84 -0.47 1.72
CA SER A 206 10.55 -0.25 2.38
C SER A 206 9.37 -0.75 1.54
N ILE A 207 9.40 -0.54 0.22
CA ILE A 207 8.38 -1.03 -0.72
C ILE A 207 8.36 -2.56 -0.69
N ARG A 208 9.53 -3.20 -0.74
CA ARG A 208 9.65 -4.66 -0.70
C ARG A 208 9.15 -5.23 0.63
N VAL A 209 9.51 -4.61 1.76
CA VAL A 209 9.03 -4.99 3.09
C VAL A 209 7.50 -4.88 3.17
N ASN A 210 6.91 -3.77 2.70
CA ASN A 210 5.46 -3.61 2.69
C ASN A 210 4.76 -4.71 1.86
N ALA A 211 5.32 -5.07 0.70
CA ALA A 211 4.80 -6.13 -0.14
C ALA A 211 4.81 -7.50 0.56
N LEU A 212 5.91 -7.84 1.24
CA LEU A 212 6.03 -9.08 1.99
C LEU A 212 5.03 -9.16 3.14
N ALA A 213 4.86 -8.06 3.88
CA ALA A 213 3.85 -7.98 4.94
C ALA A 213 2.42 -8.12 4.41
N ILE A 214 2.10 -7.53 3.24
CA ILE A 214 0.80 -7.75 2.57
C ILE A 214 0.58 -9.24 2.29
N LEU A 215 1.59 -9.93 1.77
CA LEU A 215 1.50 -11.38 1.53
C LEU A 215 1.37 -12.19 2.82
N GLY A 216 2.07 -11.81 3.89
CA GLY A 216 1.96 -12.45 5.21
C GLY A 216 0.55 -12.34 5.80
N ILE A 217 -0.02 -11.14 5.81
CA ILE A 217 -1.39 -10.90 6.29
C ILE A 217 -2.42 -11.67 5.43
N THR A 218 -2.25 -11.62 4.11
CA THR A 218 -3.13 -12.32 3.16
C THR A 218 -3.08 -13.83 3.38
N GLY A 219 -1.89 -14.42 3.42
CA GLY A 219 -1.74 -15.85 3.58
C GLY A 219 -2.22 -16.35 4.96
N SER A 220 -1.95 -15.61 6.05
CA SER A 220 -2.43 -15.99 7.39
C SER A 220 -3.97 -15.93 7.52
N THR A 221 -4.63 -15.07 6.74
CA THR A 221 -6.10 -15.04 6.65
C THR A 221 -6.60 -16.23 5.83
N LEU A 222 -5.99 -16.49 4.66
CA LEU A 222 -6.34 -17.62 3.79
C LEU A 222 -6.11 -18.99 4.45
N ALA A 223 -5.10 -19.13 5.31
CA ALA A 223 -4.79 -20.37 6.03
C ALA A 223 -5.97 -20.91 6.87
N ARG A 224 -6.93 -20.04 7.20
CA ARG A 224 -8.12 -20.35 8.01
C ARG A 224 -9.36 -20.64 7.16
N GLU A 225 -9.27 -20.48 5.84
CA GLU A 225 -10.37 -20.66 4.89
C GLU A 225 -10.17 -21.95 4.08
N GLN A 226 -11.23 -22.69 3.78
CA GLN A 226 -11.12 -23.93 3.00
C GLN A 226 -10.86 -23.66 1.52
N GLY A 227 -10.11 -24.57 0.87
CA GLY A 227 -9.87 -24.49 -0.58
C GLY A 227 -8.82 -23.45 -0.99
N THR A 228 -8.00 -22.97 -0.05
CA THR A 228 -6.99 -21.93 -0.29
C THR A 228 -5.57 -22.48 -0.44
N ALA A 229 -5.35 -23.80 -0.31
CA ALA A 229 -4.02 -24.41 -0.40
C ALA A 229 -3.25 -24.02 -1.66
N HIS A 230 -3.90 -23.81 -2.80
CA HIS A 230 -3.21 -23.37 -4.02
C HIS A 230 -2.65 -21.95 -3.89
N SER A 231 -3.46 -21.01 -3.39
CA SER A 231 -3.02 -19.63 -3.15
C SER A 231 -1.92 -19.56 -2.09
N LEU A 232 -2.00 -20.40 -1.05
CA LEU A 232 -0.96 -20.53 -0.02
C LEU A 232 0.35 -21.09 -0.59
N GLN A 233 0.30 -22.04 -1.53
CA GLN A 233 1.50 -22.52 -2.23
C GLN A 233 2.16 -21.40 -3.04
N MET A 234 1.38 -20.60 -3.75
CA MET A 234 1.89 -19.46 -4.53
C MET A 234 2.55 -18.42 -3.62
N ILE A 235 1.87 -18.03 -2.53
CA ILE A 235 2.39 -17.09 -1.53
C ILE A 235 3.67 -17.65 -0.89
N GLY A 236 3.63 -18.88 -0.38
CA GLY A 236 4.77 -19.51 0.27
C GLY A 236 5.99 -19.67 -0.63
N THR A 237 5.77 -20.05 -1.90
CA THR A 237 6.85 -20.15 -2.89
C THR A 237 7.50 -18.79 -3.14
N ALA A 238 6.69 -17.73 -3.31
CA ALA A 238 7.20 -16.38 -3.53
C ALA A 238 8.01 -15.88 -2.32
N LEU A 239 7.48 -16.03 -1.10
CA LEU A 239 8.16 -15.65 0.13
C LEU A 239 9.48 -16.41 0.31
N LEU A 240 9.48 -17.73 0.07
CA LEU A 240 10.68 -18.57 0.19
C LEU A 240 11.78 -18.19 -0.81
N GLN A 241 11.39 -17.83 -2.05
CA GLN A 241 12.33 -17.33 -3.05
C GLN A 241 12.99 -16.01 -2.59
N ILE A 242 12.20 -15.07 -2.06
CA ILE A 242 12.71 -13.77 -1.59
C ILE A 242 13.60 -13.95 -0.34
N ALA A 243 13.16 -14.76 0.62
CA ALA A 243 13.93 -15.09 1.83
C ALA A 243 15.31 -15.67 1.49
N SER A 244 15.42 -16.41 0.39
CA SER A 244 16.65 -17.08 -0.04
C SER A 244 17.55 -16.22 -0.93
N LYS A 245 16.98 -15.30 -1.73
CA LYS A 245 17.69 -14.64 -2.84
C LYS A 245 17.85 -13.13 -2.72
N ASP A 246 17.07 -12.44 -1.88
CA ASP A 246 17.17 -10.97 -1.79
C ASP A 246 18.57 -10.54 -1.27
N HIS A 247 19.08 -9.44 -1.78
CA HIS A 247 20.38 -8.90 -1.40
C HIS A 247 20.34 -8.19 -0.04
N ASN A 248 19.17 -7.77 0.43
CA ASN A 248 18.98 -7.06 1.69
C ASN A 248 18.46 -7.99 2.79
N MET A 249 19.21 -8.07 3.90
CA MET A 249 18.85 -8.92 5.04
C MET A 249 17.53 -8.56 5.71
N VAL A 250 17.13 -7.28 5.72
CA VAL A 250 15.83 -6.86 6.28
C VAL A 250 14.69 -7.44 5.45
N VAL A 251 14.83 -7.46 4.12
CA VAL A 251 13.83 -8.05 3.21
C VAL A 251 13.79 -9.57 3.37
N CYS A 252 14.95 -10.23 3.48
CA CYS A 252 14.99 -11.66 3.79
C CYS A 252 14.33 -11.98 5.14
N GLY A 253 14.56 -11.13 6.16
CA GLY A 253 13.99 -11.28 7.49
C GLY A 253 12.47 -11.15 7.48
N GLU A 254 11.94 -10.12 6.82
CA GLU A 254 10.50 -9.91 6.64
C GLU A 254 9.83 -11.07 5.89
N ALA A 255 10.48 -11.59 4.85
CA ALA A 255 9.95 -12.73 4.09
C ALA A 255 9.86 -14.00 4.95
N LEU A 256 10.82 -14.21 5.86
CA LEU A 256 10.78 -15.29 6.83
C LEU A 256 9.69 -15.08 7.89
N ASP A 257 9.52 -13.86 8.38
CA ASP A 257 8.45 -13.53 9.34
C ASP A 257 7.07 -13.80 8.74
N ALA A 258 6.85 -13.32 7.51
CA ALA A 258 5.65 -13.60 6.75
C ALA A 258 5.44 -15.11 6.52
N LEU A 259 6.50 -15.88 6.25
CA LEU A 259 6.38 -17.35 6.16
C LEU A 259 5.92 -17.96 7.48
N PHE A 260 6.46 -17.49 8.62
CA PHE A 260 6.05 -17.99 9.93
C PHE A 260 4.59 -17.69 10.18
N ASP A 261 4.10 -16.49 9.86
CA ASP A 261 2.70 -16.11 10.03
C ASP A 261 1.75 -16.89 9.14
N VAL A 262 2.11 -17.12 7.88
CA VAL A 262 1.26 -17.85 6.90
C VAL A 262 1.14 -19.33 7.25
N PHE A 263 2.23 -19.93 7.75
CA PHE A 263 2.31 -21.37 8.00
C PHE A 263 2.32 -21.73 9.50
N ALA A 264 1.88 -20.81 10.37
CA ALA A 264 1.80 -21.03 11.81
C ALA A 264 0.73 -22.05 12.23
N ASP A 265 -0.39 -22.09 11.50
CA ASP A 265 -1.56 -22.93 11.81
C ASP A 265 -2.49 -23.00 10.58
N GLY A 266 -3.25 -24.10 10.46
CA GLY A 266 -4.29 -24.29 9.46
C GLY A 266 -4.01 -25.46 8.51
N LYS A 267 -5.02 -26.33 8.30
CA LYS A 267 -4.91 -27.53 7.45
C LYS A 267 -4.47 -27.22 6.01
N GLU A 268 -4.99 -26.13 5.46
CA GLU A 268 -4.64 -25.68 4.10
C GLU A 268 -3.18 -25.21 4.04
N ALA A 269 -2.69 -24.56 5.09
CA ALA A 269 -1.30 -24.13 5.21
C ALA A 269 -0.36 -25.34 5.39
N GLU A 270 -0.71 -26.32 6.21
CA GLU A 270 0.05 -27.58 6.35
C GLU A 270 0.15 -28.33 5.02
N GLN A 271 -0.96 -28.46 4.29
CA GLN A 271 -0.98 -29.08 2.98
C GLN A 271 -0.11 -28.31 1.98
N ALA A 272 -0.21 -26.98 1.96
CA ALA A 272 0.62 -26.14 1.11
C ALA A 272 2.11 -26.23 1.46
N ALA A 273 2.47 -26.28 2.76
CA ALA A 273 3.84 -26.42 3.24
C ALA A 273 4.48 -27.73 2.75
N LYS A 274 3.72 -28.84 2.77
CA LYS A 274 4.15 -30.14 2.22
C LYS A 274 4.37 -30.04 0.71
N ASN A 275 3.44 -29.45 -0.02
CA ASN A 275 3.51 -29.33 -1.48
C ASN A 275 4.71 -28.51 -1.97
N ILE A 276 5.11 -27.47 -1.23
CA ILE A 276 6.27 -26.63 -1.58
C ILE A 276 7.59 -27.11 -0.98
N ASN A 277 7.62 -28.26 -0.29
CA ASN A 277 8.79 -28.76 0.46
C ASN A 277 9.37 -27.71 1.42
N LEU A 278 8.51 -27.08 2.22
CA LEU A 278 8.88 -25.95 3.07
C LEU A 278 9.95 -26.34 4.09
N LEU A 279 9.78 -27.46 4.80
CA LEU A 279 10.72 -27.89 5.84
C LEU A 279 12.14 -28.17 5.29
N PRO A 280 12.33 -29.00 4.25
CA PRO A 280 13.65 -29.18 3.63
C PRO A 280 14.28 -27.87 3.19
N SER A 281 13.48 -26.97 2.61
CA SER A 281 13.95 -25.67 2.12
C SER A 281 14.42 -24.76 3.26
N LEU A 282 13.68 -24.70 4.37
CA LEU A 282 14.07 -23.91 5.55
C LEU A 282 15.29 -24.50 6.26
N LYS A 283 15.44 -25.83 6.32
CA LYS A 283 16.65 -26.49 6.81
C LYS A 283 17.89 -26.11 6.00
N ALA A 284 17.77 -26.04 4.67
CA ALA A 284 18.85 -25.60 3.79
C ALA A 284 19.14 -24.08 3.95
N LEU A 285 18.11 -23.26 4.12
CA LEU A 285 18.23 -21.81 4.25
C LEU A 285 18.83 -21.37 5.60
N GLN A 286 18.52 -22.06 6.70
CA GLN A 286 18.94 -21.69 8.05
C GLN A 286 20.45 -21.43 8.21
N PRO A 287 21.37 -22.33 7.79
CA PRO A 287 22.80 -22.09 7.90
C PRO A 287 23.26 -20.91 7.04
N VAL A 288 22.66 -20.72 5.85
CA VAL A 288 22.96 -19.62 4.92
C VAL A 288 22.56 -18.28 5.55
N PHE A 289 21.33 -18.16 6.05
CA PHE A 289 20.84 -16.95 6.71
C PHE A 289 21.71 -16.59 7.92
N LYS A 290 22.06 -17.58 8.76
CA LYS A 290 22.95 -17.38 9.92
C LYS A 290 24.36 -16.94 9.52
N ALA A 291 24.90 -17.42 8.41
CA ALA A 291 26.20 -16.99 7.91
C ALA A 291 26.15 -15.56 7.38
N LYS A 292 25.12 -15.22 6.61
CA LYS A 292 24.87 -13.90 6.04
C LYS A 292 24.73 -12.84 7.13
N LEU A 293 23.90 -13.12 8.15
CA LEU A 293 23.73 -12.23 9.32
C LEU A 293 25.05 -11.95 10.06
N ARG A 294 25.94 -12.93 10.19
CA ARG A 294 27.23 -12.77 10.89
C ARG A 294 28.27 -11.99 10.08
N LYS A 295 28.29 -12.19 8.76
CA LYS A 295 29.34 -11.64 7.87
C LYS A 295 28.96 -10.29 7.28
N GLU A 296 27.73 -10.13 6.82
CA GLU A 296 27.30 -8.98 6.01
C GLU A 296 26.62 -7.89 6.82
N CYS A 297 26.17 -8.18 8.05
CA CYS A 297 25.42 -7.20 8.84
C CYS A 297 26.28 -6.36 9.79
N LYS A 298 27.56 -6.69 9.99
CA LYS A 298 28.46 -5.91 10.85
C LYS A 298 28.67 -4.51 10.25
N GLY A 299 28.20 -3.49 10.96
CA GLY A 299 28.37 -2.07 10.57
C GLY A 299 27.42 -1.58 9.46
N LYS A 300 26.58 -2.45 8.87
CA LYS A 300 25.64 -2.08 7.78
C LYS A 300 24.23 -1.75 8.27
N TYR A 301 23.81 -2.33 9.40
CA TYR A 301 22.44 -2.21 9.92
C TYR A 301 22.43 -1.54 11.30
N SER A 302 21.31 -0.87 11.62
CA SER A 302 21.12 -0.26 12.93
C SER A 302 20.97 -1.32 14.04
N PRO A 303 21.20 -0.97 15.31
CA PRO A 303 20.98 -1.89 16.44
C PRO A 303 19.56 -2.49 16.46
N ASP A 304 18.55 -1.70 16.13
CA ASP A 304 17.15 -2.15 16.09
C ASP A 304 16.92 -3.19 14.98
N GLN A 305 17.49 -2.94 13.79
CA GLN A 305 17.40 -3.89 12.68
C GLN A 305 18.12 -5.21 13.02
N LEU A 306 19.27 -5.14 13.67
CA LEU A 306 20.00 -6.34 14.10
C LEU A 306 19.20 -7.12 15.15
N CYS A 307 18.55 -6.44 16.10
CA CYS A 307 17.67 -7.06 17.09
C CYS A 307 16.52 -7.83 16.43
N VAL A 308 15.84 -7.20 15.45
CA VAL A 308 14.77 -7.86 14.69
C VAL A 308 15.31 -9.08 13.94
N LEU A 309 16.43 -8.97 13.25
CA LEU A 309 17.02 -10.09 12.49
C LEU A 309 17.48 -11.24 13.40
N ASP A 310 17.97 -10.94 14.61
CA ASP A 310 18.32 -11.95 15.59
C ASP A 310 17.07 -12.68 16.12
N ASN A 311 15.95 -11.99 16.29
CA ASN A 311 14.67 -12.61 16.61
C ASN A 311 14.20 -13.54 15.48
N ILE A 312 14.30 -13.09 14.22
CA ILE A 312 13.98 -13.94 13.06
C ILE A 312 14.85 -15.19 13.03
N LYS A 313 16.15 -15.08 13.31
CA LYS A 313 17.05 -16.24 13.39
C LYS A 313 16.60 -17.26 14.45
N ILE A 314 16.15 -16.79 15.61
CA ILE A 314 15.64 -17.65 16.69
C ILE A 314 14.32 -18.29 16.26
N ASN A 315 13.40 -17.50 15.69
CA ASN A 315 12.10 -17.97 15.22
C ASN A 315 12.23 -18.99 14.09
N LEU A 316 13.17 -18.80 13.16
CA LEU A 316 13.46 -19.80 12.11
C LEU A 316 13.81 -21.17 12.70
N ARG A 317 14.64 -21.20 13.75
CA ARG A 317 14.98 -22.46 14.42
C ARG A 317 13.76 -23.10 15.09
N ARG A 318 12.95 -22.30 15.77
CA ARG A 318 11.73 -22.78 16.44
C ARG A 318 10.71 -23.30 15.43
N PHE A 319 10.53 -22.58 14.33
CA PHE A 319 9.58 -22.91 13.29
C PHE A 319 9.96 -24.18 12.52
N ILE A 320 11.25 -24.39 12.24
CA ILE A 320 11.74 -25.68 11.72
C ILE A 320 11.39 -26.82 12.67
N GLY A 321 11.63 -26.64 13.98
CA GLY A 321 11.26 -27.64 14.98
C GLY A 321 9.76 -27.91 15.06
N TYR A 322 8.92 -26.89 14.87
CA TYR A 322 7.48 -27.05 14.75
C TYR A 322 7.09 -27.88 13.51
N LEU A 323 7.62 -27.54 12.34
CA LEU A 323 7.32 -28.28 11.11
C LEU A 323 7.75 -29.76 11.18
N GLU A 324 8.84 -30.08 11.89
CA GLU A 324 9.26 -31.47 12.15
C GLU A 324 8.23 -32.27 12.96
N THR A 325 7.34 -31.63 13.72
CA THR A 325 6.27 -32.32 14.45
C THR A 325 5.03 -32.62 13.61
N LEU A 326 4.95 -32.05 12.39
CA LEU A 326 3.82 -32.21 11.47
C LEU A 326 4.09 -33.22 10.34
N GLU A 327 5.33 -33.71 10.25
CA GLU A 327 5.72 -34.86 9.42
C GLU A 327 5.35 -36.17 10.12
#